data_AF-A0A9D2KG79-F1
#
_entry.id   AF-A0A9D2KG79-F1
#
_cell.length_a   1.000
_cell.length_b   1.000
_cell.length_c   1.000
_cell.angle_alpha   90.00
_cell.angle_beta   90.00
_cell.angle_gamma   90.00
#
_symmetry.space_group_name_H-M   'P 1'
#
loop_
_entity.id
_entity.type
_entity.pdbx_description
1 polymer ?
#
loop_
_entity_poly.entity_id
_entity_poly.type
_entity_poly.pdbx_seq_one_letter_code
_entity_poly.pdbx_strand_id
1 'polypeptide(L)'
;MPGLNDILLYIAIGVGALCLLLLIILLARPAKGGDGALKRLEEKTDKALQYADYSARATDNLSRTTEMRLNNIETRLAEDIKYIADVNAHNLEVIRRTVDDKLTSSDGKLSESYARISDRLEKMHKSVGEMQALSESVSDIRRVFTNVKLRGTWGETQLNALLEQMLAPDQYVRSCKLDPLGNTLVDFAIRLPSVSGDTLLPVDSKFPVEEYERLCESSEKGDWAGTELARKNLERAVRVQAESIAKKYILPPATTDFAVLYLPSEALYAEILKMAGLADFLHKRRIILSGPSNFAALLSLLQTGFRTAAIEKRSGELVRTLEQFRMEFARFAEGLDKAKRKLQEAQDSVESAAKRTDVIGRQLDRFQISDGNQTRDNDQGGQA
;
A
#
# COMPACT_ATOMS: atom_id res chain seq x y z
N MET A 1 55.50 28.27 43.74
CA MET A 1 54.15 28.39 43.14
C MET A 1 53.19 28.58 44.31
N PRO A 2 52.79 29.82 44.65
CA PRO A 2 51.79 30.02 45.70
C PRO A 2 50.47 29.36 45.28
N GLY A 3 49.82 28.68 46.23
CA GLY A 3 48.63 27.87 45.96
C GLY A 3 47.40 28.75 45.70
N LEU A 4 46.38 28.20 45.02
CA LEU A 4 45.11 28.88 44.75
C LEU A 4 44.47 29.49 46.02
N ASN A 5 44.73 28.88 47.19
CA ASN A 5 44.27 29.36 48.48
C ASN A 5 44.97 30.64 48.96
N ASP A 6 46.24 30.85 48.59
CA ASP A 6 46.96 32.09 48.91
C ASP A 6 46.37 33.26 48.12
N ILE A 7 46.00 33.02 46.86
CA ILE A 7 45.34 34.03 45.99
C ILE A 7 43.98 34.42 46.56
N LEU A 8 43.17 33.44 47.00
CA LEU A 8 41.89 33.69 47.65
C LEU A 8 42.03 34.45 48.97
N LEU A 9 43.09 34.18 49.75
CA LEU A 9 43.38 34.90 50.99
C LEU A 9 43.74 36.37 50.71
N TYR A 10 44.55 36.65 49.69
CA TYR A 10 44.88 38.03 49.29
C TYR A 10 43.67 38.80 48.76
N ILE A 11 42.77 38.14 48.01
CA ILE A 11 41.53 38.76 47.53
C ILE A 11 40.60 39.05 48.72
N ALA A 12 40.47 38.14 49.68
CA ALA A 12 39.64 38.33 50.87
C ALA A 12 40.17 39.48 51.76
N ILE A 13 41.49 39.56 51.97
CA ILE A 13 42.13 40.66 52.70
C ILE A 13 41.97 41.99 51.93
N GLY A 14 42.11 41.97 50.60
CA GLY A 14 41.92 43.14 49.75
C GLY A 14 40.49 43.69 49.78
N VAL A 15 39.49 42.83 49.69
CA VAL A 15 38.07 43.21 49.80
C VAL A 15 37.74 43.69 51.22
N GLY A 16 38.30 43.04 52.25
CA GLY A 16 38.17 43.47 53.64
C GLY A 16 38.75 44.85 53.88
N ALA A 17 39.96 45.12 53.39
CA ALA A 17 40.60 46.44 53.49
C ALA A 17 39.84 47.52 52.69
N LEU A 18 39.31 47.18 51.51
CA LEU A 18 38.49 48.10 50.71
C LEU A 18 37.19 48.45 51.42
N CYS A 19 36.49 47.48 52.01
CA CYS A 19 35.29 47.69 52.81
C CYS A 19 35.56 48.55 54.05
N LEU A 20 36.68 48.30 54.75
CA LEU A 20 37.07 49.05 55.94
C LEU A 20 37.45 50.49 55.58
N LEU A 21 38.13 50.70 54.46
CA LEU A 21 38.45 52.02 53.92
C LEU A 21 37.19 52.78 53.46
N LEU A 22 36.23 52.10 52.83
CA LEU A 22 34.91 52.66 52.49
C LEU A 22 34.12 53.05 53.75
N LEU A 23 34.19 52.23 54.79
CA LEU A 23 33.50 52.44 56.06
C LEU A 23 34.13 53.61 56.84
N ILE A 24 35.46 53.74 56.82
CA ILE A 24 36.17 54.90 57.36
C ILE A 24 35.82 56.16 56.55
N ILE A 25 35.75 56.12 55.22
CA ILE A 25 35.32 57.26 54.39
C ILE A 25 33.86 57.66 54.68
N LEU A 26 32.99 56.67 54.95
CA LEU A 26 31.60 56.91 55.36
C LEU A 26 31.49 57.56 56.74
N LEU A 27 32.32 57.13 57.71
CA LEU A 27 32.35 57.68 59.07
C LEU A 27 33.12 59.00 59.20
N ALA A 28 34.14 59.22 58.35
CA ALA A 28 34.96 60.44 58.35
C ALA A 28 34.31 61.60 57.57
N ARG A 29 33.14 61.40 56.95
CA ARG A 29 32.38 62.50 56.37
C ARG A 29 31.74 63.34 57.49
N PRO A 30 32.09 64.62 57.62
CA PRO A 30 31.48 65.48 58.63
C PRO A 30 29.97 65.53 58.39
N ALA A 31 29.22 65.29 59.47
CA ALA A 31 27.76 65.23 59.49
C ALA A 31 27.13 66.52 58.96
N LYS A 32 26.88 66.58 57.65
CA LYS A 32 25.98 67.52 56.99
C LYS A 32 25.19 66.77 55.92
N GLY A 33 23.97 66.36 56.28
CA GLY A 33 22.95 65.90 55.32
C GLY A 33 22.43 64.48 55.52
N GLY A 34 21.93 64.12 56.72
CA GLY A 34 21.25 62.84 56.97
C GLY A 34 19.92 62.67 56.24
N ASP A 35 19.22 63.78 55.93
CA ASP A 35 17.89 63.75 55.31
C ASP A 35 17.89 63.46 53.80
N GLY A 36 18.99 63.75 53.10
CA GLY A 36 19.07 63.59 51.65
C GLY A 36 19.41 62.18 51.19
N ALA A 37 20.13 61.41 52.01
CA ALA A 37 20.54 60.05 51.67
C ALA A 37 19.43 59.02 51.89
N LEU A 38 18.65 59.16 52.97
CA LEU A 38 17.51 58.30 53.27
C LEU A 38 16.37 58.50 52.26
N LYS A 39 16.03 59.75 51.90
CA LYS A 39 15.05 60.06 50.85
C LYS A 39 15.43 59.48 49.48
N ARG A 40 16.71 59.48 49.13
CA ARG A 40 17.21 58.88 47.88
C ARG A 40 17.20 57.35 47.90
N LEU A 41 17.20 56.75 49.08
CA LEU A 41 17.10 55.29 49.24
C LEU A 41 15.64 54.85 49.14
N GLU A 42 14.73 55.56 49.82
CA GLU A 42 13.27 55.35 49.73
C GLU A 42 12.76 55.51 48.28
N GLU A 43 13.20 56.57 47.59
CA GLU A 43 12.81 56.79 46.19
C GLU A 43 13.33 55.69 45.24
N LYS A 44 14.47 55.07 45.56
CA LYS A 44 15.00 53.93 44.79
C LYS A 44 14.28 52.63 45.11
N THR A 45 13.89 52.40 46.35
CA THR A 45 13.11 51.20 46.74
C THR A 45 11.69 51.26 46.19
N ASP A 46 11.06 52.43 46.17
CA ASP A 46 9.72 52.61 45.59
C ASP A 46 9.71 52.37 44.08
N LYS A 47 10.71 52.92 43.38
CA LYS A 47 10.87 52.65 41.94
C LYS A 47 11.11 51.16 41.68
N ALA A 48 11.92 50.48 42.49
CA ALA A 48 12.16 49.04 42.36
C ALA A 48 10.88 48.21 42.61
N LEU A 49 10.07 48.56 43.61
CA LEU A 49 8.77 47.93 43.85
C LEU A 49 7.81 48.13 42.67
N GLN A 50 7.79 49.33 42.09
CA GLN A 50 6.97 49.66 40.93
C GLN A 50 7.38 48.86 39.68
N TYR A 51 8.68 48.65 39.47
CA TYR A 51 9.18 47.78 38.40
C TYR A 51 8.81 46.31 38.61
N ALA A 52 8.81 45.83 39.87
CA ALA A 52 8.41 44.48 40.19
C ALA A 52 6.89 44.25 39.98
N ASP A 53 6.03 45.20 40.38
CA ASP A 53 4.58 45.12 40.14
C ASP A 53 4.26 45.20 38.63
N TYR A 54 4.99 46.05 37.89
CA TYR A 54 4.86 46.13 36.44
C TYR A 54 5.26 44.82 35.74
N SER A 55 6.35 44.17 36.16
CA SER A 55 6.78 42.91 35.56
C SER A 55 5.81 41.76 35.89
N ALA A 56 5.30 41.71 37.12
CA ALA A 56 4.31 40.72 37.54
C ALA A 56 3.01 40.80 36.72
N ARG A 57 2.52 42.02 36.48
CA ARG A 57 1.35 42.25 35.62
C ARG A 57 1.63 41.94 34.15
N ALA A 58 2.84 42.21 33.67
CA ALA A 58 3.23 41.84 32.31
C ALA A 58 3.25 40.31 32.12
N THR A 59 3.74 39.56 33.12
CA THR A 59 3.74 38.10 33.10
C THR A 59 2.35 37.49 33.20
N ASP A 60 1.44 38.03 34.04
CA ASP A 60 0.06 37.54 34.15
C ASP A 60 -0.74 37.74 32.85
N ASN A 61 -0.59 38.91 32.23
CA ASN A 61 -1.22 39.20 30.93
C ASN A 61 -0.67 38.29 29.82
N LEU A 62 0.63 37.98 29.85
CA LEU A 62 1.24 37.06 28.88
C LEU A 62 0.71 35.64 29.07
N SER A 63 0.67 35.13 30.30
CA SER A 63 0.14 33.79 30.63
C SER A 63 -1.32 33.62 30.18
N ARG A 64 -2.17 34.61 30.45
CA ARG A 64 -3.57 34.61 29.99
C ARG A 64 -3.69 34.62 28.47
N THR A 65 -2.83 35.38 27.80
CA THR A 65 -2.80 35.45 26.33
C THR A 65 -2.34 34.12 25.73
N THR A 66 -1.36 33.45 26.34
CA THR A 66 -0.91 32.13 25.90
C THR A 66 -1.96 31.05 26.10
N GLU A 67 -2.68 31.03 27.22
CA GLU A 67 -3.79 30.10 27.45
C GLU A 67 -4.93 30.30 26.44
N MET A 68 -5.30 31.55 26.17
CA MET A 68 -6.31 31.86 25.14
C MET A 68 -5.86 31.42 23.74
N ARG A 69 -4.57 31.52 23.42
CA ARG A 69 -4.03 31.06 22.11
C ARG A 69 -4.00 29.54 22.01
N LEU A 70 -3.62 28.84 23.08
CA LEU A 70 -3.61 27.38 23.11
C LEU A 70 -5.03 26.80 22.94
N ASN A 71 -6.01 27.34 23.67
CA ASN A 71 -7.41 26.94 23.53
C ASN A 71 -7.97 27.22 22.12
N ASN A 72 -7.59 28.35 21.52
CA ASN A 72 -7.96 28.65 20.13
C ASN A 72 -7.30 27.70 19.11
N ILE A 73 -6.06 27.27 19.36
CA ILE A 73 -5.37 26.30 18.50
C ILE A 73 -6.03 24.93 18.64
N GLU A 74 -6.31 24.46 19.85
CA GLU A 74 -7.02 23.19 20.08
C GLU A 74 -8.41 23.18 19.42
N THR A 75 -9.16 24.27 19.56
CA THR A 75 -10.49 24.40 18.95
C THR A 75 -10.41 24.37 17.42
N ARG A 76 -9.46 25.10 16.83
CA ARG A 76 -9.25 25.09 15.37
C ARG A 76 -8.75 23.75 14.86
N LEU A 77 -7.88 23.06 15.59
CA LEU A 77 -7.40 21.74 15.19
C LEU A 77 -8.54 20.72 15.21
N ALA A 78 -9.43 20.79 16.21
CA ALA A 78 -10.61 19.95 16.29
C ALA A 78 -11.61 20.24 15.15
N GLU A 79 -11.79 21.52 14.82
CA GLU A 79 -12.63 21.93 13.67
C GLU A 79 -12.04 21.50 12.33
N ASP A 80 -10.72 21.63 12.13
CA ASP A 80 -10.03 21.21 10.92
C ASP A 80 -10.05 19.68 10.74
N ILE A 81 -9.85 18.92 11.82
CA ILE A 81 -9.96 17.45 11.80
C ILE A 81 -11.39 17.03 11.46
N LYS A 82 -12.39 17.70 12.05
CA LYS A 82 -13.80 17.42 11.74
C LYS A 82 -14.15 17.79 10.31
N TYR A 83 -13.65 18.91 9.80
CA TYR A 83 -13.81 19.32 8.41
C TYR A 83 -13.17 18.33 7.45
N ILE A 84 -11.96 17.85 7.73
CA ILE A 84 -11.29 16.82 6.92
C ILE A 84 -12.06 15.49 6.96
N ALA A 85 -12.56 15.09 8.14
CA ALA A 85 -13.38 13.89 8.27
C ALA A 85 -14.68 13.99 7.46
N ASP A 86 -15.38 15.13 7.54
CA ASP A 86 -16.62 15.39 6.81
C ASP A 86 -16.38 15.50 5.29
N VAL A 87 -15.32 16.18 4.86
CA VAL A 87 -14.95 16.30 3.44
C VAL A 87 -14.54 14.95 2.87
N ASN A 88 -13.81 14.13 3.61
CA ASN A 88 -13.48 12.77 3.19
C ASN A 88 -14.72 11.89 3.12
N ALA A 89 -15.62 11.96 4.12
CA ALA A 89 -16.88 11.23 4.08
C ALA A 89 -17.74 11.66 2.88
N HIS A 90 -17.79 12.96 2.58
CA HIS A 90 -18.53 13.49 1.44
C HIS A 90 -17.92 13.08 0.10
N ASN A 91 -16.60 13.20 -0.06
CA ASN A 91 -15.91 12.78 -1.28
C ASN A 91 -16.04 11.27 -1.53
N LEU A 92 -16.02 10.47 -0.46
CA LEU A 92 -16.28 9.03 -0.55
C LEU A 92 -17.71 8.72 -0.96
N GLU A 93 -18.71 9.46 -0.46
CA GLU A 93 -20.12 9.31 -0.88
C GLU A 93 -20.32 9.77 -2.34
N VAL A 94 -19.63 10.82 -2.79
CA VAL A 94 -19.65 11.26 -4.20
C VAL A 94 -19.00 10.23 -5.11
N ILE A 95 -17.87 9.65 -4.70
CA ILE A 95 -17.25 8.52 -5.41
C ILE A 95 -18.20 7.32 -5.40
N ARG A 96 -18.83 7.01 -4.27
CA ARG A 96 -19.81 5.93 -4.13
C ARG A 96 -20.98 6.11 -5.10
N ARG A 97 -21.58 7.29 -5.17
CA ARG A 97 -22.68 7.60 -6.11
C ARG A 97 -22.25 7.60 -7.56
N THR A 98 -21.12 8.23 -7.88
CA THR A 98 -20.60 8.27 -9.27
C THR A 98 -20.25 6.87 -9.77
N VAL A 99 -19.83 5.99 -8.86
CA VAL A 99 -19.54 4.59 -9.14
C VAL A 99 -20.81 3.75 -9.15
N ASP A 100 -21.80 3.99 -8.27
CA ASP A 100 -23.15 3.38 -8.28
C ASP A 100 -23.93 3.70 -9.57
N ASP A 101 -23.85 4.96 -10.04
CA ASP A 101 -24.46 5.43 -11.29
C ASP A 101 -23.77 4.83 -12.53
N LYS A 102 -22.49 4.47 -12.44
CA LYS A 102 -21.79 3.68 -13.47
C LYS A 102 -22.01 2.17 -13.31
N LEU A 103 -22.29 1.68 -12.10
CA LEU A 103 -22.52 0.26 -11.76
C LEU A 103 -23.92 -0.24 -12.16
N THR A 104 -24.94 0.63 -12.19
CA THR A 104 -26.28 0.23 -12.68
C THR A 104 -26.26 -0.19 -14.16
N SER A 105 -25.18 0.10 -14.89
CA SER A 105 -24.97 -0.30 -16.28
C SER A 105 -24.24 -1.64 -16.48
N SER A 106 -23.69 -2.29 -15.43
CA SER A 106 -22.94 -3.55 -15.59
C SER A 106 -22.87 -4.43 -14.32
N ASP A 107 -23.72 -5.45 -14.28
CA ASP A 107 -23.62 -6.79 -13.66
C ASP A 107 -23.28 -7.00 -12.16
N GLY A 108 -24.27 -7.54 -11.44
CA GLY A 108 -24.30 -7.80 -9.99
C GLY A 108 -23.33 -8.86 -9.41
N LYS A 109 -22.46 -9.50 -10.20
CA LYS A 109 -21.41 -10.38 -9.66
C LYS A 109 -20.21 -9.62 -9.09
N LEU A 110 -20.00 -8.38 -9.54
CA LEU A 110 -18.96 -7.50 -9.04
C LEU A 110 -19.32 -6.94 -7.65
N SER A 111 -20.61 -6.67 -7.41
CA SER A 111 -21.15 -6.16 -6.14
C SER A 111 -20.88 -7.09 -4.95
N GLU A 112 -21.04 -8.41 -5.12
CA GLU A 112 -20.78 -9.40 -4.07
C GLU A 112 -19.29 -9.53 -3.72
N SER A 113 -18.42 -9.30 -4.70
CA SER A 113 -16.97 -9.26 -4.49
C SER A 113 -16.55 -7.97 -3.79
N TYR A 114 -17.18 -6.82 -4.13
CA TYR A 114 -16.93 -5.56 -3.45
C TYR A 114 -17.50 -5.50 -2.03
N ALA A 115 -18.65 -6.13 -1.74
CA ALA A 115 -19.17 -6.23 -0.37
C ALA A 115 -18.18 -6.93 0.58
N ARG A 116 -17.51 -7.99 0.10
CA ARG A 116 -16.43 -8.68 0.83
C ARG A 116 -15.16 -7.84 0.97
N ILE A 117 -14.89 -6.94 0.02
CA ILE A 117 -13.75 -6.03 0.06
C ILE A 117 -14.04 -4.86 1.02
N SER A 118 -15.24 -4.28 0.99
CA SER A 118 -15.70 -3.28 1.96
C SER A 118 -15.69 -3.80 3.38
N ASP A 119 -16.17 -5.02 3.63
CA ASP A 119 -16.10 -5.64 4.98
C ASP A 119 -14.64 -5.82 5.46
N ARG A 120 -13.69 -6.07 4.54
CA ARG A 120 -12.26 -6.13 4.88
C ARG A 120 -11.63 -4.76 5.08
N LEU A 121 -12.00 -3.77 4.28
CA LEU A 121 -11.56 -2.38 4.47
C LEU A 121 -12.13 -1.80 5.77
N GLU A 122 -13.35 -2.13 6.13
CA GLU A 122 -13.98 -1.73 7.40
C GLU A 122 -13.32 -2.41 8.61
N LYS A 123 -12.98 -3.71 8.50
CA LYS A 123 -12.18 -4.41 9.51
C LYS A 123 -10.76 -3.84 9.62
N MET A 124 -10.18 -3.38 8.50
CA MET A 124 -8.91 -2.65 8.50
C MET A 124 -9.05 -1.27 9.15
N HIS A 125 -10.12 -0.53 8.89
CA HIS A 125 -10.45 0.72 9.58
C HIS A 125 -10.64 0.53 11.09
N LYS A 126 -11.21 -0.60 11.53
CA LYS A 126 -11.27 -0.97 12.95
C LYS A 126 -9.89 -1.28 13.53
N SER A 127 -9.04 -2.01 12.80
CA SER A 127 -7.64 -2.25 13.18
C SER A 127 -6.80 -0.96 13.24
N VAL A 128 -7.10 0.05 12.40
CA VAL A 128 -6.50 1.39 12.44
C VAL A 128 -7.10 2.24 13.58
N GLY A 129 -8.39 2.07 13.90
CA GLY A 129 -9.06 2.70 15.04
C GLY A 129 -8.61 2.15 16.40
N GLU A 130 -8.27 0.87 16.48
CA GLU A 130 -7.63 0.26 17.66
C GLU A 130 -6.20 0.80 17.90
N MET A 131 -5.59 1.43 16.88
CA MET A 131 -4.32 2.15 17.00
C MET A 131 -4.47 3.58 17.54
N GLN A 132 -5.70 4.10 17.69
CA GLN A 132 -5.94 5.38 18.38
C GLN A 132 -5.69 5.26 19.91
N ALA A 133 -5.67 4.02 20.42
CA ALA A 133 -5.14 3.69 21.74
C ALA A 133 -3.59 3.62 21.79
N LEU A 134 -2.89 3.74 20.66
CA LEU A 134 -1.42 3.69 20.53
C LEU A 134 -0.74 5.07 20.74
N SER A 135 -1.43 6.03 21.36
CA SER A 135 -0.78 7.30 21.75
C SER A 135 0.33 7.08 22.79
N GLU A 136 0.37 5.92 23.45
CA GLU A 136 1.44 5.52 24.38
C GLU A 136 2.67 4.86 23.70
N SER A 137 2.57 4.29 22.49
CA SER A 137 3.70 3.56 21.85
C SER A 137 4.53 4.38 20.84
N VAL A 138 4.28 5.68 20.72
CA VAL A 138 5.10 6.60 19.90
C VAL A 138 6.52 6.77 20.47
N SER A 139 6.74 6.46 21.75
CA SER A 139 8.05 6.53 22.41
C SER A 139 9.02 5.41 21.95
N ASP A 140 8.54 4.21 21.66
CA ASP A 140 9.39 3.09 21.24
C ASP A 140 9.86 3.21 19.77
N ILE A 141 9.05 3.86 18.93
CA ILE A 141 9.39 4.21 17.55
C ILE A 141 10.62 5.15 17.53
N ARG A 142 10.67 6.16 18.42
CA ARG A 142 11.83 7.07 18.54
C ARG A 142 13.13 6.34 18.85
N ARG A 143 13.06 5.24 19.62
CA ARG A 143 14.25 4.51 20.08
C ARG A 143 14.95 3.74 18.96
N VAL A 144 14.19 3.26 17.98
CA VAL A 144 14.70 2.53 16.80
C VAL A 144 15.34 3.48 15.77
N PHE A 145 14.90 4.74 15.70
CA PHE A 145 15.40 5.73 14.73
C PHE A 145 16.76 6.37 15.07
N THR A 146 17.32 6.14 16.27
CA THR A 146 18.60 6.76 16.68
C THR A 146 19.84 6.20 15.96
N ASN A 147 19.76 5.03 15.30
CA ASN A 147 20.94 4.38 14.70
C ASN A 147 20.92 4.41 13.15
N VAL A 148 21.93 5.06 12.55
CA VAL A 148 22.04 5.34 11.10
C VAL A 148 22.04 4.06 10.24
N LYS A 149 22.57 2.94 10.73
CA LYS A 149 22.58 1.66 9.97
C LYS A 149 21.25 0.92 9.99
N LEU A 150 20.45 1.09 11.04
CA LEU A 150 19.11 0.52 11.15
C LEU A 150 18.06 1.33 10.36
N ARG A 151 18.33 2.61 10.06
CA ARG A 151 17.42 3.51 9.35
C ARG A 151 17.13 3.12 7.90
N GLY A 152 18.15 2.73 7.12
CA GLY A 152 17.95 2.29 5.73
C GLY A 152 17.28 0.92 5.64
N THR A 153 17.66 0.01 6.53
CA THR A 153 17.09 -1.35 6.58
C THR A 153 15.69 -1.39 7.16
N TRP A 154 15.27 -0.43 7.99
CA TRP A 154 13.94 -0.46 8.63
C TRP A 154 12.80 -0.33 7.60
N GLY A 155 12.93 0.61 6.65
CA GLY A 155 11.95 0.78 5.58
C GLY A 155 11.85 -0.46 4.70
N GLU A 156 13.00 -1.01 4.30
CA GLU A 156 13.07 -2.25 3.53
C GLU A 156 12.50 -3.45 4.31
N THR A 157 12.77 -3.54 5.62
CA THR A 157 12.28 -4.63 6.48
C THR A 157 10.78 -4.56 6.67
N GLN A 158 10.22 -3.36 6.85
CA GLN A 158 8.77 -3.17 6.97
C GLN A 158 8.06 -3.45 5.65
N LEU A 159 8.59 -2.92 4.54
CA LEU A 159 8.09 -3.21 3.19
C LEU A 159 8.14 -4.72 2.92
N ASN A 160 9.23 -5.36 3.34
CA ASN A 160 9.38 -6.79 3.22
C ASN A 160 8.32 -7.57 4.00
N ALA A 161 8.14 -7.26 5.29
CA ALA A 161 7.16 -7.93 6.14
C ALA A 161 5.75 -7.80 5.55
N LEU A 162 5.42 -6.63 5.01
CA LEU A 162 4.14 -6.39 4.35
C LEU A 162 3.99 -7.22 3.06
N LEU A 163 5.04 -7.32 2.25
CA LEU A 163 5.03 -8.16 1.05
C LEU A 163 4.94 -9.66 1.39
N GLU A 164 5.65 -10.15 2.39
CA GLU A 164 5.59 -11.55 2.84
C GLU A 164 4.22 -11.95 3.39
N GLN A 165 3.54 -11.03 4.08
CA GLN A 165 2.20 -11.28 4.63
C GLN A 165 1.11 -11.29 3.56
N MET A 166 1.29 -10.51 2.49
CA MET A 166 0.25 -10.29 1.48
C MET A 166 0.50 -11.08 0.20
N LEU A 167 1.73 -11.22 -0.26
CA LEU A 167 2.05 -11.84 -1.55
C LEU A 167 2.75 -13.19 -1.35
N ALA A 168 2.48 -14.12 -2.26
CA ALA A 168 3.24 -15.35 -2.32
C ALA A 168 4.69 -15.08 -2.80
N PRO A 169 5.69 -15.87 -2.40
CA PRO A 169 7.11 -15.61 -2.72
C PRO A 169 7.43 -15.54 -4.21
N ASP A 170 6.61 -16.12 -5.08
CA ASP A 170 6.73 -16.10 -6.53
C ASP A 170 6.16 -14.81 -7.17
N GLN A 171 5.35 -14.06 -6.44
CA GLN A 171 4.68 -12.84 -6.91
C GLN A 171 5.52 -11.57 -6.75
N TYR A 172 6.68 -11.65 -6.10
CA TYR A 172 7.60 -10.53 -5.97
C TYR A 172 9.06 -10.99 -5.98
N VAL A 173 9.98 -10.07 -6.26
CA VAL A 173 11.43 -10.31 -6.28
C VAL A 173 12.11 -9.24 -5.47
N ARG A 174 13.04 -9.62 -4.60
CA ARG A 174 13.89 -8.67 -3.86
C ARG A 174 15.15 -8.36 -4.63
N SER A 175 15.63 -7.13 -4.49
CA SER A 175 16.91 -6.69 -5.05
C SER A 175 17.04 -7.12 -6.52
N CYS A 176 16.05 -6.71 -7.31
CA CYS A 176 15.91 -7.17 -8.69
C CYS A 176 16.68 -6.24 -9.64
N LYS A 177 17.42 -6.81 -10.60
CA LYS A 177 17.95 -6.05 -11.74
C LYS A 177 16.84 -5.91 -12.77
N LEU A 178 16.37 -4.68 -12.96
CA LEU A 178 15.31 -4.38 -13.92
C LEU A 178 15.84 -4.20 -15.35
N ASP A 179 17.12 -3.84 -15.48
CA ASP A 179 17.82 -3.68 -16.76
C ASP A 179 18.92 -4.75 -16.89
N PRO A 180 18.92 -5.59 -17.94
CA PRO A 180 20.00 -6.54 -18.20
C PRO A 180 21.37 -5.89 -18.44
N LEU A 181 21.40 -4.64 -18.93
CA LEU A 181 22.62 -3.87 -19.21
C LEU A 181 23.01 -2.95 -18.05
N GLY A 182 22.05 -2.60 -17.21
CA GLY A 182 22.24 -1.76 -16.03
C GLY A 182 22.67 -2.57 -14.81
N ASN A 183 23.41 -1.92 -13.90
CA ASN A 183 23.76 -2.52 -12.60
C ASN A 183 22.89 -1.98 -11.44
N THR A 184 21.76 -1.36 -11.76
CA THR A 184 20.88 -0.77 -10.75
C THR A 184 19.91 -1.82 -10.24
N LEU A 185 19.85 -1.97 -8.91
CA LEU A 185 18.96 -2.88 -8.22
C LEU A 185 17.82 -2.06 -7.63
N VAL A 186 16.58 -2.49 -7.87
CA VAL A 186 15.42 -1.98 -7.13
C VAL A 186 15.25 -2.81 -5.86
N ASP A 187 14.82 -2.18 -4.76
CA ASP A 187 14.59 -2.87 -3.49
C ASP A 187 13.63 -4.05 -3.67
N PHE A 188 12.47 -3.80 -4.31
CA PHE A 188 11.47 -4.81 -4.60
C PHE A 188 10.84 -4.62 -5.99
N ALA A 189 10.48 -5.72 -6.62
CA ALA A 189 9.73 -5.74 -7.87
C ALA A 189 8.56 -6.72 -7.76
N ILE A 190 7.32 -6.23 -7.89
CA ILE A 190 6.11 -7.07 -7.88
C ILE A 190 5.85 -7.56 -9.29
N ARG A 191 5.61 -8.87 -9.47
CA ARG A 191 5.29 -9.45 -10.77
C ARG A 191 3.82 -9.26 -11.08
N LEU A 192 3.52 -8.50 -12.12
CA LEU A 192 2.18 -8.31 -12.63
C LEU A 192 1.94 -9.26 -13.81
N PRO A 193 0.83 -10.03 -13.83
CA PRO A 193 0.46 -10.84 -14.98
C PRO A 193 0.03 -9.91 -16.11
N SER A 194 0.73 -9.96 -17.25
CA SER A 194 0.38 -9.24 -18.47
C SER A 194 0.26 -10.19 -19.66
N VAL A 195 -0.44 -9.75 -20.71
CA VAL A 195 -0.74 -10.53 -21.92
C VAL A 195 0.54 -10.98 -22.64
N SER A 196 1.63 -10.22 -22.48
CA SER A 196 2.90 -10.39 -23.21
C SER A 196 4.01 -11.06 -22.38
N GLY A 197 3.72 -11.48 -21.15
CA GLY A 197 4.71 -11.93 -20.16
C GLY A 197 4.56 -11.22 -18.82
N ASP A 198 5.32 -11.62 -17.80
CA ASP A 198 5.29 -10.96 -16.49
C ASP A 198 5.92 -9.56 -16.58
N THR A 199 5.19 -8.52 -16.21
CA THR A 199 5.68 -7.14 -16.13
C THR A 199 6.04 -6.82 -14.68
N LEU A 200 7.21 -6.21 -14.44
CA LEU A 200 7.66 -5.90 -13.08
C LEU A 200 7.20 -4.51 -12.63
N LEU A 201 6.51 -4.41 -11.50
CA LEU A 201 6.21 -3.15 -10.81
C LEU A 201 7.33 -2.81 -9.83
N PRO A 202 8.15 -1.77 -10.10
CA PRO A 202 9.22 -1.36 -9.21
C PRO A 202 8.67 -0.69 -7.95
N VAL A 203 9.17 -1.10 -6.79
CA VAL A 203 8.87 -0.51 -5.48
C VAL A 203 10.18 -0.21 -4.78
N ASP A 204 10.41 1.07 -4.50
CA ASP A 204 11.65 1.56 -3.87
C ASP A 204 11.29 2.28 -2.56
N SER A 205 12.02 1.95 -1.49
CA SER A 205 11.77 2.44 -0.13
C SER A 205 12.76 3.52 0.30
N LYS A 206 13.41 4.19 -0.66
CA LYS A 206 14.41 5.21 -0.39
C LYS A 206 13.76 6.56 -0.16
N PHE A 207 13.62 6.96 1.10
CA PHE A 207 13.06 8.25 1.51
C PHE A 207 14.07 9.07 2.35
N PRO A 208 13.93 10.41 2.41
CA PRO A 208 14.89 11.30 3.07
C PRO A 208 14.60 11.41 4.58
N VAL A 209 15.10 10.43 5.33
CA VAL A 209 14.85 10.30 6.78
C VAL A 209 15.35 11.50 7.57
N GLU A 210 16.54 12.02 7.24
CA GLU A 210 17.20 13.09 8.01
C GLU A 210 16.42 14.40 7.95
N GLU A 211 15.91 14.75 6.77
CA GLU A 211 15.11 15.95 6.55
C GLU A 211 13.77 15.86 7.28
N TYR A 212 13.17 14.67 7.34
CA TYR A 212 11.95 14.43 8.10
C TYR A 212 12.18 14.51 9.62
N GLU A 213 13.26 13.94 10.13
CA GLU A 213 13.62 14.05 11.55
C GLU A 213 13.85 15.52 11.95
N ARG A 214 14.60 16.28 11.14
CA ARG A 214 14.81 17.72 11.38
C ARG A 214 13.50 18.50 11.38
N LEU A 215 12.57 18.13 10.49
CA LEU A 215 11.25 18.74 10.46
C LEU A 215 10.49 18.48 11.77
N CYS A 216 10.48 17.24 12.26
CA CYS A 216 9.87 16.89 13.54
C CYS A 216 10.52 17.63 14.71
N GLU A 217 11.85 17.64 14.79
CA GLU A 217 12.58 18.31 15.88
C GLU A 217 12.35 19.83 15.91
N SER A 218 12.41 20.49 14.75
CA SER A 218 12.15 21.94 14.67
C SER A 218 10.70 22.27 15.01
N SER A 219 9.75 21.41 14.61
CA SER A 219 8.34 21.57 14.96
C SER A 219 8.11 21.43 16.46
N GLU A 220 8.73 20.45 17.11
CA GLU A 220 8.63 20.23 18.57
C GLU A 220 9.26 21.36 19.38
N LYS A 221 10.36 21.93 18.90
CA LYS A 221 11.03 23.09 19.52
C LYS A 221 10.28 24.41 19.30
N GLY A 222 9.20 24.40 18.50
CA GLY A 222 8.47 25.62 18.13
C GLY A 222 9.27 26.57 17.23
N ASP A 223 10.33 26.07 16.59
CA ASP A 223 11.16 26.86 15.67
C ASP A 223 10.51 26.90 14.28
N TRP A 224 9.72 27.95 14.05
CA TRP A 224 9.01 28.14 12.79
C TRP A 224 9.96 28.26 11.59
N ALA A 225 11.09 28.95 11.74
CA ALA A 225 12.05 29.15 10.66
C ALA A 225 12.79 27.84 10.32
N GLY A 226 13.20 27.08 11.33
CA GLY A 226 13.78 25.75 11.15
C GLY A 226 12.81 24.75 10.52
N THR A 227 11.54 24.78 10.94
CA THR A 227 10.47 23.92 10.41
C THR A 227 10.26 24.16 8.91
N GLU A 228 10.15 25.43 8.49
CA GLU A 228 9.94 25.77 7.09
C GLU A 228 11.17 25.42 6.21
N LEU A 229 12.38 25.62 6.74
CA LEU A 229 13.60 25.21 6.04
C LEU A 229 13.70 23.69 5.88
N ALA A 230 13.41 22.94 6.95
CA ALA A 230 13.40 21.48 6.93
C ALA A 230 12.35 20.95 5.93
N ARG A 231 11.17 21.56 5.89
CA ARG A 231 10.10 21.22 4.93
C ARG A 231 10.55 21.39 3.48
N LYS A 232 11.20 22.52 3.15
CA LYS A 232 11.73 22.76 1.79
C LYS A 232 12.84 21.79 1.41
N ASN A 233 13.69 21.42 2.36
CA ASN A 233 14.74 20.43 2.12
C ASN A 233 14.15 19.03 1.91
N LEU A 234 13.15 18.64 2.71
CA LEU A 234 12.40 17.41 2.55
C LEU A 234 11.75 17.35 1.15
N GLU A 235 11.06 18.42 0.73
CA GLU A 235 10.47 18.52 -0.60
C GLU A 235 11.51 18.31 -1.71
N ARG A 236 12.65 19.00 -1.63
CA ARG A 236 13.75 18.87 -2.61
C ARG A 236 14.28 17.45 -2.65
N ALA A 237 14.49 16.82 -1.49
CA ALA A 237 15.03 15.48 -1.40
C ALA A 237 14.08 14.43 -2.01
N VAL A 238 12.77 14.54 -1.74
CA VAL A 238 11.74 13.68 -2.35
C VAL A 238 11.72 13.86 -3.87
N ARG A 239 11.81 15.10 -4.38
CA ARG A 239 11.87 15.36 -5.84
C ARG A 239 13.07 14.68 -6.50
N VAL A 240 14.26 14.81 -5.91
CA VAL A 240 15.50 14.18 -6.43
C VAL A 240 15.38 12.66 -6.43
N GLN A 241 14.82 12.08 -5.38
CA GLN A 241 14.60 10.63 -5.30
C GLN A 241 13.60 10.16 -6.35
N ALA A 242 12.46 10.84 -6.49
CA ALA A 242 11.46 10.52 -7.50
C ALA A 242 12.03 10.57 -8.92
N GLU A 243 12.87 11.57 -9.25
CA GLU A 243 13.55 11.62 -10.56
C GLU A 243 14.56 10.49 -10.74
N SER A 244 15.33 10.16 -9.69
CA SER A 244 16.23 9.01 -9.72
C SER A 244 15.49 7.70 -9.97
N ILE A 245 14.38 7.46 -9.25
CA ILE A 245 13.53 6.27 -9.36
C ILE A 245 12.94 6.19 -10.77
N ALA A 246 12.34 7.27 -11.26
CA ALA A 246 11.75 7.33 -12.59
C ALA A 246 12.78 7.00 -13.68
N LYS A 247 13.99 7.56 -13.60
CA LYS A 247 15.06 7.33 -14.57
C LYS A 247 15.61 5.90 -14.54
N LYS A 248 15.69 5.29 -13.36
CA LYS A 248 16.35 3.99 -13.16
C LYS A 248 15.43 2.80 -13.37
N TYR A 249 14.15 2.94 -13.02
CA TYR A 249 13.26 1.79 -12.86
C TYR A 249 12.07 1.78 -13.81
N ILE A 250 11.73 2.89 -14.47
CA ILE A 250 10.64 2.93 -15.44
C ILE A 250 11.19 2.61 -16.83
N LEU A 251 11.15 1.34 -17.18
CA LEU A 251 11.68 0.75 -18.42
C LEU A 251 10.64 -0.19 -19.10
N PRO A 252 9.54 0.35 -19.66
CA PRO A 252 8.63 -0.47 -20.46
C PRO A 252 9.34 -1.06 -21.70
N PRO A 253 9.10 -2.33 -22.08
CA PRO A 253 8.07 -3.23 -21.56
C PRO A 253 8.50 -4.13 -20.39
N ALA A 254 9.77 -4.08 -19.95
CA ALA A 254 10.27 -4.94 -18.88
C ALA A 254 9.63 -4.60 -17.53
N THR A 255 9.39 -3.32 -17.28
CA THR A 255 8.71 -2.83 -16.09
C THR A 255 7.40 -2.15 -16.42
N THR A 256 6.60 -1.88 -15.39
CA THR A 256 5.47 -0.99 -15.49
C THR A 256 5.90 0.40 -15.92
N ASP A 257 4.89 1.13 -16.37
CA ASP A 257 5.02 2.46 -16.90
C ASP A 257 5.05 3.51 -15.77
N PHE A 258 4.72 3.11 -14.54
CA PHE A 258 4.94 3.84 -13.30
C PHE A 258 5.77 3.04 -12.29
N ALA A 259 6.24 3.69 -11.22
CA ALA A 259 6.90 3.04 -10.09
C ALA A 259 6.30 3.52 -8.76
N VAL A 260 6.48 2.75 -7.69
CA VAL A 260 6.00 3.10 -6.35
C VAL A 260 7.17 3.59 -5.49
N LEU A 261 7.01 4.78 -4.91
CA LEU A 261 7.85 5.28 -3.83
C LEU A 261 7.17 4.95 -2.50
N TYR A 262 7.76 4.03 -1.75
CA TYR A 262 7.24 3.58 -0.45
C TYR A 262 7.78 4.45 0.68
N LEU A 263 6.87 4.89 1.55
CA LEU A 263 7.17 5.61 2.79
C LEU A 263 6.80 4.73 3.99
N PRO A 264 7.68 4.52 4.98
CA PRO A 264 7.42 3.59 6.08
C PRO A 264 6.57 4.18 7.22
N SER A 265 6.13 5.44 7.10
CA SER A 265 5.30 6.10 8.11
C SER A 265 4.18 6.89 7.45
N GLU A 266 2.98 6.74 7.98
CA GLU A 266 1.82 7.53 7.57
C GLU A 266 1.99 9.03 7.87
N ALA A 267 2.72 9.37 8.93
CA ALA A 267 2.99 10.75 9.29
C ALA A 267 3.87 11.44 8.22
N LEU A 268 4.88 10.72 7.70
CA LEU A 268 5.71 11.19 6.59
C LEU A 268 4.89 11.31 5.30
N TYR A 269 4.04 10.34 5.01
CA TYR A 269 3.14 10.38 3.86
C TYR A 269 2.21 11.61 3.90
N ALA A 270 1.57 11.86 5.04
CA ALA A 270 0.69 13.01 5.23
C ALA A 270 1.44 14.35 5.06
N GLU A 271 2.66 14.44 5.57
CA GLU A 271 3.44 15.68 5.48
C GLU A 271 3.91 15.99 4.06
N ILE A 272 4.25 14.95 3.28
CA ILE A 272 4.57 15.08 1.86
C ILE A 272 3.34 15.51 1.05
N LEU A 273 2.15 14.99 1.36
CA LEU A 273 0.91 15.37 0.67
C LEU A 273 0.51 16.83 0.89
N LYS A 274 0.85 17.42 2.04
CA LYS A 274 0.60 18.85 2.33
C LYS A 274 1.47 19.80 1.48
N MET A 275 2.54 19.31 0.87
CA MET A 275 3.46 20.14 0.09
C MET A 275 2.85 20.48 -1.27
N ALA A 276 2.57 21.77 -1.47
CA ALA A 276 1.95 22.26 -2.69
C ALA A 276 2.77 21.90 -3.95
N GLY A 277 2.10 21.29 -4.94
CA GLY A 277 2.69 20.94 -6.23
C GLY A 277 3.68 19.77 -6.23
N LEU A 278 3.89 19.09 -5.09
CA LEU A 278 4.72 17.89 -5.04
C LEU A 278 3.98 16.67 -5.61
N ALA A 279 2.69 16.51 -5.29
CA ALA A 279 1.86 15.44 -5.84
C ALA A 279 1.81 15.48 -7.38
N ASP A 280 1.56 16.65 -7.97
CA ASP A 280 1.56 16.84 -9.42
C ASP A 280 2.91 16.52 -10.06
N PHE A 281 4.01 16.85 -9.36
CA PHE A 281 5.35 16.54 -9.83
C PHE A 281 5.61 15.04 -9.86
N LEU A 282 5.25 14.32 -8.79
CA LEU A 282 5.36 12.87 -8.72
C LEU A 282 4.52 12.19 -9.82
N HIS A 283 3.28 12.64 -10.02
CA HIS A 283 2.40 12.14 -11.06
C HIS A 283 3.00 12.33 -12.46
N LYS A 284 3.57 13.50 -12.78
CA LYS A 284 4.25 13.75 -14.06
C LYS A 284 5.49 12.87 -14.29
N ARG A 285 6.12 12.40 -13.21
CA ARG A 285 7.24 11.44 -13.25
C ARG A 285 6.78 9.99 -13.18
N ARG A 286 5.46 9.75 -13.17
CA ARG A 286 4.85 8.42 -13.08
C ARG A 286 5.30 7.69 -11.82
N ILE A 287 5.43 8.44 -10.73
CA ILE A 287 5.74 7.91 -9.39
C ILE A 287 4.47 7.97 -8.55
N ILE A 288 4.06 6.82 -8.04
CA ILE A 288 2.95 6.69 -7.08
C ILE A 288 3.55 6.72 -5.68
N LEU A 289 3.14 7.69 -4.88
CA LEU A 289 3.50 7.75 -3.47
C LEU A 289 2.62 6.78 -2.67
N SER A 290 3.21 5.99 -1.78
CA SER A 290 2.44 5.06 -0.95
C SER A 290 2.98 4.96 0.47
N GLY A 291 2.12 5.25 1.46
CA GLY A 291 2.34 4.86 2.85
C GLY A 291 2.00 3.39 3.12
N PRO A 292 2.23 2.87 4.33
CA PRO A 292 1.97 1.47 4.66
C PRO A 292 0.53 1.01 4.40
N SER A 293 -0.47 1.82 4.77
CA SER A 293 -1.89 1.47 4.61
C SER A 293 -2.33 1.53 3.15
N ASN A 294 -1.91 2.58 2.44
CA ASN A 294 -2.20 2.73 1.02
C ASN A 294 -1.52 1.63 0.18
N PHE A 295 -0.30 1.24 0.56
CA PHE A 295 0.41 0.15 -0.10
C PHE A 295 -0.26 -1.19 0.19
N ALA A 296 -0.70 -1.45 1.43
CA ALA A 296 -1.49 -2.64 1.75
C ALA A 296 -2.79 -2.71 0.92
N ALA A 297 -3.49 -1.58 0.79
CA ALA A 297 -4.68 -1.50 -0.07
C ALA A 297 -4.34 -1.81 -1.54
N LEU A 298 -3.26 -1.23 -2.07
CA LEU A 298 -2.76 -1.51 -3.42
C LEU A 298 -2.45 -3.00 -3.60
N LEU A 299 -1.74 -3.62 -2.65
CA LEU A 299 -1.44 -5.05 -2.68
C LEU A 299 -2.71 -5.91 -2.65
N SER A 300 -3.73 -5.52 -1.88
CA SER A 300 -5.02 -6.23 -1.85
C SER A 300 -5.76 -6.14 -3.18
N LEU A 301 -5.70 -4.99 -3.86
CA LEU A 301 -6.22 -4.83 -5.22
C LEU A 301 -5.46 -5.74 -6.21
N LEU A 302 -4.13 -5.76 -6.11
CA LEU A 302 -3.29 -6.64 -6.93
C LEU A 302 -3.56 -8.12 -6.67
N GLN A 303 -3.73 -8.55 -5.42
CA GLN A 303 -4.10 -9.94 -5.09
C GLN A 303 -5.41 -10.36 -5.77
N THR A 304 -6.41 -9.49 -5.76
CA THR A 304 -7.69 -9.77 -6.43
C THR A 304 -7.48 -9.87 -7.93
N GLY A 305 -6.70 -8.95 -8.52
CA GLY A 305 -6.30 -9.02 -9.93
C GLY A 305 -5.54 -10.30 -10.29
N PHE A 306 -4.61 -10.74 -9.44
CA PHE A 306 -3.84 -11.97 -9.64
C PHE A 306 -4.74 -13.22 -9.56
N ARG A 307 -5.71 -13.24 -8.65
CA ARG A 307 -6.70 -14.32 -8.56
C ARG A 307 -7.56 -14.38 -9.82
N THR A 308 -8.03 -13.24 -10.31
CA THR A 308 -8.81 -13.18 -11.57
C THR A 308 -7.97 -13.65 -12.75
N ALA A 309 -6.74 -13.15 -12.89
CA ALA A 309 -5.83 -13.58 -13.97
C ALA A 309 -5.48 -15.08 -13.90
N ALA A 310 -5.31 -15.65 -12.69
CA ALA A 310 -5.08 -17.07 -12.51
C ALA A 310 -6.31 -17.91 -12.91
N ILE A 311 -7.52 -17.43 -12.62
CA ILE A 311 -8.78 -18.05 -13.05
C ILE A 311 -8.93 -18.01 -14.57
N GLU A 312 -8.59 -16.88 -15.21
CA GLU A 312 -8.60 -16.75 -16.67
C GLU A 312 -7.62 -17.72 -17.35
N LYS A 313 -6.38 -17.83 -16.83
CA LYS A 313 -5.39 -18.81 -17.34
C LYS A 313 -5.92 -20.24 -17.26
N ARG A 314 -6.52 -20.63 -16.13
CA ARG A 314 -7.11 -21.96 -15.95
C ARG A 314 -8.34 -22.20 -16.83
N SER A 315 -9.12 -21.17 -17.11
CA SER A 315 -10.26 -21.25 -18.05
C SER A 315 -9.79 -21.43 -19.50
N GLY A 316 -8.67 -20.82 -19.88
CA GLY A 316 -8.01 -21.05 -21.17
C GLY A 316 -7.51 -22.50 -21.35
N GLU A 317 -6.98 -23.12 -20.29
CA GLU A 317 -6.64 -24.55 -20.30
C GLU A 317 -7.89 -25.43 -20.46
N LEU A 318 -9.02 -25.04 -19.86
CA LEU A 318 -10.29 -25.74 -19.98
C LEU A 318 -10.81 -25.72 -21.42
N VAL A 319 -10.71 -24.59 -22.13
CA VAL A 319 -11.04 -24.49 -23.56
C VAL A 319 -10.17 -25.43 -24.40
N ARG A 320 -8.85 -25.48 -24.17
CA ARG A 320 -7.95 -26.41 -24.87
C ARG A 320 -8.28 -27.88 -24.59
N THR A 321 -8.65 -28.18 -23.35
CA THR A 321 -9.05 -29.54 -22.94
C THR A 321 -10.36 -29.94 -23.61
N LEU A 322 -11.32 -29.01 -23.73
CA LEU A 322 -12.57 -29.21 -24.46
C LEU A 322 -12.35 -29.34 -25.98
N GLU A 323 -11.39 -28.63 -26.57
CA GLU A 323 -11.02 -28.81 -27.98
C GLU A 323 -10.43 -30.21 -28.24
N GLN A 324 -9.54 -30.68 -27.37
CA GLN A 324 -9.03 -32.05 -27.43
C GLN A 324 -10.15 -33.08 -27.27
N PHE A 325 -11.05 -32.86 -26.31
CA PHE A 325 -12.22 -33.71 -26.13
C PHE A 325 -13.15 -33.69 -27.36
N ARG A 326 -13.37 -32.53 -27.98
CA ARG A 326 -14.17 -32.40 -29.21
C ARG A 326 -13.58 -33.21 -30.37
N MET A 327 -12.25 -33.21 -30.50
CA MET A 327 -11.57 -34.01 -31.52
C MET A 327 -11.70 -35.52 -31.26
N GLU A 328 -11.54 -35.95 -30.01
CA GLU A 328 -11.73 -37.36 -29.62
C GLU A 328 -13.20 -37.80 -29.81
N PHE A 329 -14.16 -36.93 -29.50
CA PHE A 329 -15.58 -37.21 -29.71
C PHE A 329 -15.92 -37.32 -31.21
N ALA A 330 -15.30 -36.50 -32.06
CA ALA A 330 -15.47 -36.61 -33.51
C ALA A 330 -14.93 -37.95 -34.05
N ARG A 331 -13.76 -38.41 -33.56
CA ARG A 331 -13.21 -39.74 -33.90
C ARG A 331 -14.11 -40.88 -33.44
N PHE A 332 -14.69 -40.76 -32.24
CA PHE A 332 -15.65 -41.74 -31.73
C PHE A 332 -16.92 -41.80 -32.58
N ALA A 333 -17.47 -40.64 -32.98
CA ALA A 333 -18.62 -40.57 -33.87
C ALA A 333 -18.34 -41.22 -35.24
N GLU A 334 -17.15 -40.99 -35.81
CA GLU A 334 -16.72 -41.64 -37.05
C GLU A 334 -16.59 -43.16 -36.90
N GLY A 335 -16.13 -43.64 -35.75
CA GLY A 335 -16.09 -45.06 -35.40
C GLY A 335 -17.47 -45.70 -35.33
N LEU A 336 -18.44 -45.00 -34.72
CA LEU A 336 -19.84 -45.43 -34.66
C LEU A 336 -20.48 -45.50 -36.05
N ASP A 337 -20.20 -44.53 -36.92
CA ASP A 337 -20.76 -44.51 -38.28
C ASP A 337 -20.21 -45.67 -39.13
N LYS A 338 -18.92 -46.00 -38.96
CA LYS A 338 -18.32 -47.22 -39.56
C LYS A 338 -18.95 -48.51 -39.03
N ALA A 339 -19.22 -48.58 -37.72
CA ALA A 339 -19.90 -49.74 -37.12
C ALA A 339 -21.34 -49.90 -37.66
N LYS A 340 -22.08 -48.79 -37.77
CA LYS A 340 -23.41 -48.77 -38.37
C LYS A 340 -23.40 -49.30 -39.81
N ARG A 341 -22.45 -48.84 -40.64
CA ARG A 341 -22.29 -49.34 -42.02
C ARG A 341 -22.06 -50.85 -42.07
N LYS A 342 -21.17 -51.39 -41.22
CA LYS A 342 -20.92 -52.83 -41.15
C LYS A 342 -22.15 -53.64 -40.73
N LEU A 343 -22.96 -53.11 -39.79
CA LEU A 343 -24.22 -53.75 -39.41
C LEU A 343 -25.23 -53.75 -40.56
N GLN A 344 -25.30 -52.66 -41.32
CA GLN A 344 -26.15 -52.56 -42.51
C GLN A 344 -25.73 -53.57 -43.58
N GLU A 345 -24.42 -53.67 -43.87
CA GLU A 345 -23.86 -54.65 -44.81
C GLU A 345 -24.15 -56.10 -44.36
N ALA A 346 -24.01 -56.37 -43.06
CA ALA A 346 -24.36 -57.68 -42.49
C ALA A 346 -25.86 -57.97 -42.64
N GLN A 347 -26.72 -56.99 -42.41
CA GLN A 347 -28.17 -57.11 -42.61
C GLN A 347 -28.54 -57.39 -44.07
N ASP A 348 -27.97 -56.65 -45.02
CA ASP A 348 -28.19 -56.85 -46.45
C ASP A 348 -27.73 -58.24 -46.93
N SER A 349 -26.63 -58.74 -46.35
CA SER A 349 -26.13 -60.09 -46.61
C SER A 349 -27.10 -61.17 -46.09
N VAL A 350 -27.66 -60.98 -44.89
CA VAL A 350 -28.66 -61.90 -44.31
C VAL A 350 -29.93 -61.90 -45.17
N GLU A 351 -30.41 -60.73 -45.61
CA GLU A 351 -31.59 -60.63 -46.45
C GLU A 351 -31.38 -61.30 -47.82
N SER A 352 -30.20 -61.14 -48.40
CA SER A 352 -29.81 -61.79 -49.66
C SER A 352 -29.74 -63.31 -49.51
N ALA A 353 -29.23 -63.81 -48.39
CA ALA A 353 -29.21 -65.24 -48.08
C ALA A 353 -30.64 -65.80 -47.92
N ALA A 354 -31.52 -65.09 -47.21
CA ALA A 354 -32.92 -65.47 -47.05
C ALA A 354 -33.65 -65.58 -48.40
N LYS A 355 -33.48 -64.59 -49.29
CA LYS A 355 -34.06 -64.64 -50.65
C LYS A 355 -33.56 -65.83 -51.46
N ARG A 356 -32.27 -66.19 -51.36
CA ARG A 356 -31.73 -67.38 -52.03
C ARG A 356 -32.33 -68.67 -51.48
N THR A 357 -32.47 -68.77 -50.15
CA THR A 357 -33.11 -69.91 -49.51
C THR A 357 -34.56 -70.07 -49.97
N ASP A 358 -35.33 -68.99 -50.08
CA ASP A 358 -36.70 -69.02 -50.59
C ASP A 358 -36.77 -69.49 -52.06
N VAL A 359 -35.85 -69.03 -52.91
CA VAL A 359 -35.80 -69.45 -54.32
C VAL A 359 -35.45 -70.94 -54.43
N ILE A 360 -34.50 -71.41 -53.63
CA ILE A 360 -34.12 -72.83 -53.56
C ILE A 360 -35.31 -73.66 -53.05
N GLY A 361 -36.01 -73.20 -52.02
CA GLY A 361 -37.23 -73.85 -51.51
C GLY A 361 -38.30 -74.00 -52.59
N ARG A 362 -38.61 -72.92 -53.32
CA ARG A 362 -39.57 -72.95 -54.44
C ARG A 362 -39.13 -73.83 -55.61
N GLN A 363 -37.82 -74.04 -55.81
CA GLN A 363 -37.31 -74.99 -56.81
C GLN A 363 -37.44 -76.43 -56.31
N LEU A 364 -37.11 -76.69 -55.04
CA LEU A 364 -37.28 -78.00 -54.41
C LEU A 364 -38.74 -78.47 -54.42
N ASP A 365 -39.68 -77.59 -54.05
CA ASP A 365 -41.11 -77.90 -54.09
C ASP A 365 -41.59 -78.25 -55.51
N ARG A 366 -41.04 -77.58 -56.52
CA ARG A 366 -41.33 -77.86 -57.93
C ARG A 366 -40.81 -79.22 -58.38
N PHE A 367 -39.65 -79.64 -57.88
CA PHE A 367 -39.10 -80.97 -58.13
C PHE A 367 -39.91 -82.07 -57.43
N GLN A 368 -40.34 -81.85 -56.19
CA GLN A 368 -41.19 -82.82 -55.47
C GLN A 368 -42.57 -82.99 -56.13
N ILE A 369 -43.14 -81.91 -56.70
CA ILE A 369 -44.39 -82.00 -57.46
C ILE A 369 -44.18 -82.73 -58.80
N SER A 370 -43.00 -82.63 -59.42
CA SER A 370 -42.65 -83.36 -60.64
C SER A 370 -42.50 -84.87 -60.41
N ASP A 371 -41.89 -85.29 -59.30
CA ASP A 371 -41.74 -86.70 -58.93
C ASP A 371 -43.09 -87.32 -58.51
N GLY A 372 -43.96 -86.56 -57.85
CA GLY A 372 -45.32 -87.00 -57.49
C GLY A 372 -46.28 -87.19 -58.68
N ASN A 373 -45.98 -86.60 -59.84
CA ASN A 373 -46.77 -86.77 -61.06
C ASN A 373 -46.28 -87.94 -61.94
N GLN A 374 -45.00 -88.35 -61.83
CA GLN A 374 -44.50 -89.57 -62.48
C GLN A 374 -44.93 -90.86 -61.77
N THR A 375 -45.22 -90.81 -60.46
CA THR A 375 -45.69 -91.99 -59.71
C THR A 375 -47.18 -92.30 -59.89
N ARG A 376 -47.99 -91.38 -60.45
CA ARG A 376 -49.42 -91.61 -60.70
C ARG A 376 -49.75 -92.16 -62.09
N ASP A 377 -48.85 -91.99 -63.07
CA ASP A 377 -49.05 -92.48 -64.44
C ASP A 377 -48.59 -93.94 -64.65
N ASN A 378 -47.90 -94.54 -63.67
CA ASN A 378 -47.37 -95.90 -63.80
C ASN A 378 -48.28 -97.02 -63.21
N ASP A 379 -49.48 -96.69 -62.73
CA ASP A 379 -50.40 -97.64 -62.08
C ASP A 379 -51.72 -97.86 -62.87
N GLN A 380 -51.80 -97.45 -64.14
CA GLN A 380 -53.00 -97.62 -65.00
C GLN A 380 -52.78 -98.27 -66.39
N GLY A 381 -51.78 -99.12 -66.58
CA GLY A 381 -51.73 -100.03 -67.76
C GLY A 381 -51.06 -101.34 -67.40
N GLY A 382 -51.80 -102.42 -67.06
CA GLY A 382 -52.48 -103.31 -68.02
C GLY A 382 -51.57 -104.52 -68.28
N GLN A 383 -51.76 -105.67 -67.63
CA GLN A 383 -52.64 -106.76 -68.11
C GLN A 383 -52.66 -106.89 -69.64
N ALA A 384 -51.82 -107.78 -70.19
CA ALA A 384 -52.10 -108.73 -71.27
C ALA A 384 -50.85 -109.58 -71.53
#